data_AF-A0A961H4J2-F1
#
_entry.id   AF-A0A961H4J2-F1
#
_cell.length_a   1.000
_cell.length_b   1.000
_cell.length_c   1.000
_cell.angle_alpha   90.00
_cell.angle_beta   90.00
_cell.angle_gamma   90.00
#
_symmetry.space_group_name_H-M   'P 1'
#
loop_
_entity.id
_entity.type
_entity.pdbx_description
1 polymer ?
#
loop_
_entity_poly.entity_id
_entity_poly.type
_entity_poly.pdbx_seq_one_letter_code
_entity_poly.pdbx_strand_id
1 'polypeptide(L)'
;YGDAMTTPELVSVDLAILFPTATPATVFDLTILIGNGGDALVASRGYVVQVVRSPGSGTQPPQGTGYLYLTFEQDTQVPGLGTVQPADVVRYNYVSTNWEMFFDASDLGLGNSNIDALQVFPGGIIVFSLTGPNLQVPTLIGGPAGTLVSGSDLIAFVPTQTGPNTAGSLYFLFDGSDVSLSTADEDIDALYMLEDGTMLLSTSGPASLPGVGNLEAADLFVYFPFTLGASTSGYAVFAFDGSDVGLTTPDENIDAIHFNSEFKTKFSTSGALSAGGAMGANEDIFIYSGAYGTGTSGTIVLDLDLSQVGIPSSANVNGMTRVN
;
A
#
# COMPACT_ATOMS: atom_id res chain seq x y z
N TYR A 1 39.36 5.06 -35.06
CA TYR A 1 39.27 6.50 -35.32
C TYR A 1 37.82 6.89 -35.13
N GLY A 2 37.41 7.67 -34.14
CA GLY A 2 38.19 8.46 -33.19
C GLY A 2 37.35 9.65 -32.75
N ASP A 3 36.21 9.40 -32.10
CA ASP A 3 35.49 10.46 -31.39
C ASP A 3 35.30 10.03 -29.93
N ALA A 4 35.62 10.95 -29.02
CA ALA A 4 35.25 10.82 -27.62
C ALA A 4 33.74 11.07 -27.53
N MET A 5 32.97 10.12 -27.01
CA MET A 5 31.57 10.39 -26.67
C MET A 5 31.53 11.27 -25.43
N THR A 6 31.36 12.56 -25.65
CA THR A 6 31.02 13.53 -24.61
C THR A 6 29.56 13.92 -24.78
N THR A 7 28.84 13.85 -23.66
CA THR A 7 27.41 14.15 -23.41
C THR A 7 26.41 13.03 -23.72
N PRO A 8 25.51 12.70 -22.77
CA PRO A 8 24.38 11.81 -23.03
C PRO A 8 23.51 12.44 -24.12
N GLU A 9 23.23 11.67 -25.17
CA GLU A 9 22.38 12.09 -26.28
C GLU A 9 20.93 11.69 -25.98
N LEU A 10 20.02 12.67 -26.00
CA LEU A 10 18.58 12.42 -25.87
C LEU A 10 18.09 11.83 -27.19
N VAL A 11 17.66 10.56 -27.15
CA VAL A 11 17.01 9.90 -28.29
C VAL A 11 15.51 9.82 -28.01
N SER A 12 14.71 10.54 -28.79
CA SER A 12 13.25 10.39 -28.77
C SER A 12 12.84 9.14 -29.53
N VAL A 13 12.20 8.18 -28.86
CA VAL A 13 11.63 6.98 -29.50
C VAL A 13 10.12 7.10 -29.51
N ASP A 14 9.50 6.91 -30.67
CA ASP A 14 8.05 6.83 -30.79
C ASP A 14 7.57 5.46 -30.29
N LEU A 15 6.99 5.44 -29.09
CA LEU A 15 6.59 4.23 -28.37
C LEU A 15 5.36 3.54 -28.98
N ALA A 16 4.72 4.12 -30.00
CA ALA A 16 3.68 3.45 -30.78
C ALA A 16 4.16 2.13 -31.41
N ILE A 17 5.47 1.97 -31.59
CA ILE A 17 6.09 0.75 -32.14
C ILE A 17 6.20 -0.38 -31.10
N LEU A 18 6.38 -0.05 -29.81
CA LEU A 18 6.55 -1.04 -28.74
C LEU A 18 5.21 -1.43 -28.09
N PHE A 19 4.23 -0.51 -28.08
CA PHE A 19 2.92 -0.73 -27.45
C PHE A 19 1.79 -0.26 -28.38
N PRO A 20 1.43 -1.06 -29.41
CA PRO A 20 0.53 -0.63 -30.49
C PRO A 20 -0.93 -0.39 -30.06
N THR A 21 -1.28 -0.63 -28.79
CA THR A 21 -2.62 -0.41 -28.22
C THR A 21 -2.67 0.63 -27.11
N ALA A 22 -1.55 1.30 -26.79
CA ALA A 22 -1.54 2.36 -25.78
C ALA A 22 -2.07 3.68 -26.38
N THR A 23 -3.14 4.21 -25.80
CA THR A 23 -3.61 5.58 -26.10
C THR A 23 -2.61 6.61 -25.54
N PRO A 24 -2.21 7.64 -26.30
CA PRO A 24 -1.01 8.41 -26.03
C PRO A 24 -1.26 9.49 -24.97
N ALA A 25 -0.55 9.44 -23.83
CA ALA A 25 -0.31 10.64 -23.00
C ALA A 25 0.83 10.50 -21.98
N THR A 26 1.62 9.42 -21.96
CA THR A 26 2.71 9.30 -20.97
C THR A 26 4.02 9.77 -21.59
N VAL A 27 4.50 10.94 -21.16
CA VAL A 27 5.86 11.40 -21.48
C VAL A 27 6.83 10.69 -20.54
N PHE A 28 7.85 10.04 -21.10
CA PHE A 28 8.92 9.39 -20.35
C PHE A 28 10.25 10.03 -20.72
N ASP A 29 11.09 10.26 -19.73
CA ASP A 29 12.51 10.55 -19.96
C ASP A 29 13.28 9.23 -19.99
N LEU A 30 13.67 8.79 -21.19
CA LEU A 30 14.57 7.65 -21.35
C LEU A 30 16.02 8.14 -21.28
N THR A 31 16.68 7.94 -20.14
CA THR A 31 18.13 8.16 -20.03
C THR A 31 18.86 6.88 -20.44
N ILE A 32 19.39 6.83 -21.66
CA ILE A 32 20.22 5.71 -22.11
C ILE A 32 21.68 5.99 -21.72
N LEU A 33 22.19 5.32 -20.69
CA LEU A 33 23.63 5.26 -20.45
C LEU A 33 24.25 4.17 -21.32
N ILE A 34 25.00 4.57 -22.34
CA ILE A 34 25.82 3.66 -23.15
C ILE A 34 27.21 3.60 -22.53
N GLY A 35 27.46 2.57 -21.72
CA GLY A 35 28.77 2.29 -21.15
C GLY A 35 29.56 1.27 -22.00
N ASN A 36 30.88 1.39 -22.04
CA ASN A 36 31.74 0.25 -22.35
C ASN A 36 31.77 -0.63 -21.11
N GLY A 37 30.99 -1.71 -21.11
CA GLY A 37 31.06 -2.74 -20.09
C GLY A 37 32.49 -3.27 -19.98
N GLY A 38 32.96 -3.48 -18.75
CA GLY A 38 34.28 -4.06 -18.46
C GLY A 38 34.41 -5.55 -18.81
N ASP A 39 33.60 -6.08 -19.74
CA ASP A 39 33.77 -7.42 -20.28
C ASP A 39 34.56 -7.32 -21.59
N ALA A 40 35.65 -8.08 -21.70
CA ALA A 40 36.58 -7.99 -22.82
C ALA A 40 36.03 -8.56 -24.15
N LEU A 41 34.76 -8.30 -24.48
CA LEU A 41 34.11 -8.71 -25.72
C LEU A 41 34.00 -7.52 -26.68
N VAL A 42 34.39 -7.79 -27.94
CA VAL A 42 34.57 -6.85 -29.04
C VAL A 42 33.39 -5.87 -29.20
N ALA A 43 33.73 -4.58 -29.34
CA ALA A 43 32.82 -3.46 -29.56
C ALA A 43 31.77 -3.76 -30.65
N SER A 44 30.48 -3.88 -30.27
CA SER A 44 29.35 -3.60 -31.19
C SER A 44 27.94 -3.62 -30.59
N ARG A 45 27.73 -3.76 -29.27
CA ARG A 45 26.35 -3.76 -28.72
C ARG A 45 26.25 -2.85 -27.51
N GLY A 46 25.70 -1.66 -27.72
CA GLY A 46 25.21 -0.85 -26.61
C GLY A 46 24.14 -1.62 -25.84
N TYR A 47 24.24 -1.66 -24.52
CA TYR A 47 23.26 -2.30 -23.66
C TYR A 47 22.50 -1.22 -22.89
N VAL A 48 21.19 -1.42 -22.70
CA VAL A 48 20.39 -0.53 -21.86
C VAL A 48 20.72 -0.88 -20.41
N VAL A 49 21.55 -0.06 -19.77
CA VAL A 49 22.00 -0.29 -18.38
C VAL A 49 20.86 -0.08 -17.40
N GLN A 50 19.93 0.83 -17.68
CA GLN A 50 18.83 1.15 -16.79
C GLN A 50 17.71 1.85 -17.55
N VAL A 51 16.46 1.48 -17.29
CA VAL A 51 15.28 2.26 -17.68
C VAL A 51 14.78 2.94 -16.42
N VAL A 52 15.00 4.25 -16.30
CA VAL A 52 14.47 5.03 -15.18
C VAL A 52 13.14 5.61 -15.61
N ARG A 53 12.05 5.23 -14.93
CA ARG A 53 10.79 5.96 -15.00
C ARG A 53 10.94 7.18 -14.09
N SER A 54 11.25 8.34 -14.65
CA SER A 54 11.00 9.60 -13.94
C SER A 54 9.55 9.99 -14.22
N PRO A 55 8.65 10.03 -13.22
CA PRO A 55 7.38 10.72 -13.39
C PRO A 55 7.73 12.16 -13.76
N GLY A 56 7.26 12.63 -14.92
CA GLY A 56 7.35 14.05 -15.23
C GLY A 56 6.70 14.84 -14.09
N SER A 57 7.24 16.02 -13.79
CA SER A 57 6.72 16.94 -12.76
C SER A 57 5.37 17.59 -13.13
N GLY A 58 4.50 16.85 -13.83
CA GLY A 58 3.21 17.27 -14.33
C GLY A 58 2.09 16.35 -13.86
N THR A 59 1.11 16.97 -13.21
CA THR A 59 -0.26 16.53 -12.90
C THR A 59 -0.77 15.34 -13.74
N GLN A 60 -0.65 14.12 -13.22
CA GLN A 60 -1.43 13.00 -13.76
C GLN A 60 -2.47 12.60 -12.72
N PRO A 61 -3.76 12.94 -12.91
CA PRO A 61 -4.81 12.23 -12.21
C PRO A 61 -4.70 10.75 -12.60
N PRO A 62 -4.98 9.85 -11.66
CA PRO A 62 -4.62 8.45 -11.83
C PRO A 62 -5.41 7.86 -13.00
N GLN A 63 -4.68 7.34 -13.99
CA GLN A 63 -5.28 6.78 -15.18
C GLN A 63 -5.39 5.26 -15.06
N GLY A 64 -6.59 4.74 -15.32
CA GLY A 64 -6.90 3.32 -15.30
C GLY A 64 -8.41 3.07 -15.25
N THR A 65 -8.80 1.81 -15.29
CA THR A 65 -10.15 1.36 -14.87
C THR A 65 -10.09 0.96 -13.39
N GLY A 66 -11.25 0.87 -12.74
CA GLY A 66 -11.37 0.38 -11.36
C GLY A 66 -11.57 1.46 -10.31
N TYR A 67 -11.38 1.04 -9.05
CA TYR A 67 -11.56 1.85 -7.85
C TYR A 67 -10.30 1.81 -6.98
N LEU A 68 -10.01 2.94 -6.34
CA LEU A 68 -9.08 3.05 -5.21
C LEU A 68 -9.88 3.23 -3.94
N TYR A 69 -9.76 2.28 -3.01
CA TYR A 69 -10.37 2.34 -1.69
C TYR A 69 -9.36 2.88 -0.70
N LEU A 70 -9.77 3.81 0.16
CA LEU A 70 -8.91 4.44 1.16
C LEU A 70 -9.66 4.61 2.48
N THR A 71 -8.90 4.58 3.56
CA THR A 71 -9.23 5.13 4.88
C THR A 71 -8.19 6.20 5.25
N PHE A 72 -8.47 7.03 6.25
CA PHE A 72 -7.58 8.09 6.70
C PHE A 72 -7.37 8.03 8.21
N GLU A 73 -6.21 8.46 8.71
CA GLU A 73 -5.89 8.43 10.15
C GLU A 73 -6.76 9.40 10.97
N GLN A 74 -7.22 10.48 10.32
CA GLN A 74 -7.97 11.57 10.91
C GLN A 74 -9.20 11.96 10.05
N ASP A 75 -10.13 12.69 10.67
CA ASP A 75 -11.25 13.34 9.98
C ASP A 75 -10.74 14.10 8.74
N THR A 76 -11.17 13.65 7.57
CA THR A 76 -10.62 14.12 6.29
C THR A 76 -11.69 14.72 5.39
N GLN A 77 -11.42 15.88 4.79
CA GLN A 77 -12.30 16.46 3.78
C GLN A 77 -12.15 15.72 2.45
N VAL A 78 -13.19 15.05 2.00
CA VAL A 78 -13.21 14.33 0.72
C VAL A 78 -14.17 15.02 -0.26
N PRO A 79 -13.72 15.36 -1.49
CA PRO A 79 -14.55 16.07 -2.46
C PRO A 79 -15.88 15.37 -2.74
N GLY A 80 -16.99 16.10 -2.55
CA GLY A 80 -18.34 15.58 -2.77
C GLY A 80 -18.94 14.79 -1.61
N LEU A 81 -18.13 14.37 -0.62
CA LEU A 81 -18.59 13.66 0.57
C LEU A 81 -18.57 14.54 1.84
N GLY A 82 -17.70 15.55 1.89
CA GLY A 82 -17.50 16.37 3.09
C GLY A 82 -16.49 15.72 4.02
N THR A 83 -16.69 15.84 5.34
CA THR A 83 -15.83 15.17 6.33
C THR A 83 -16.17 13.68 6.39
N VAL A 84 -15.17 12.82 6.18
CA VAL A 84 -15.25 11.38 6.45
C VAL A 84 -14.45 11.05 7.70
N GLN A 85 -14.90 10.05 8.46
CA GLN A 85 -14.28 9.66 9.73
C GLN A 85 -13.15 8.63 9.51
N PRO A 86 -12.23 8.44 10.48
CA PRO A 86 -11.10 7.51 10.34
C PRO A 86 -11.48 6.03 10.21
N ALA A 87 -12.70 5.66 10.55
CA ALA A 87 -13.20 4.30 10.37
C ALA A 87 -13.96 4.11 9.04
N ASP A 88 -14.17 5.17 8.27
CA ASP A 88 -14.89 5.09 7.00
C ASP A 88 -13.97 4.63 5.87
N VAL A 89 -14.52 3.89 4.91
CA VAL A 89 -13.83 3.59 3.65
C VAL A 89 -14.50 4.35 2.52
N VAL A 90 -13.74 5.22 1.87
CA VAL A 90 -14.14 5.89 0.64
C VAL A 90 -13.54 5.18 -0.57
N ARG A 91 -14.13 5.38 -1.74
CA ARG A 91 -13.54 4.95 -3.01
C ARG A 91 -13.49 6.06 -4.04
N TYR A 92 -12.37 6.15 -4.75
CA TYR A 92 -12.21 6.98 -5.93
C TYR A 92 -12.42 6.15 -7.19
N ASN A 93 -13.33 6.58 -8.06
CA ASN A 93 -13.55 5.96 -9.36
C ASN A 93 -12.64 6.60 -10.41
N TYR A 94 -11.73 5.81 -11.01
CA TYR A 94 -10.79 6.32 -12.02
C TYR A 94 -11.44 6.75 -13.34
N VAL A 95 -12.66 6.30 -13.63
CA VAL A 95 -13.39 6.61 -14.87
C VAL A 95 -14.23 7.87 -14.72
N SER A 96 -15.05 7.95 -13.67
CA SER A 96 -15.92 9.12 -13.43
C SER A 96 -15.24 10.21 -12.61
N THR A 97 -14.03 9.97 -12.08
CA THR A 97 -13.23 10.93 -11.30
C THR A 97 -13.98 11.50 -10.10
N ASN A 98 -14.79 10.67 -9.44
CA ASN A 98 -15.58 11.04 -8.27
C ASN A 98 -15.22 10.16 -7.07
N TRP A 99 -15.38 10.74 -5.89
CA TRP A 99 -15.35 10.02 -4.62
C TRP A 99 -16.75 9.55 -4.25
N GLU A 100 -16.81 8.36 -3.66
CA GLU A 100 -18.04 7.73 -3.16
C GLU A 100 -17.76 7.13 -1.77
N MET A 101 -18.69 7.31 -0.84
CA MET A 101 -18.68 6.53 0.40
C MET A 101 -18.88 5.06 0.04
N PHE A 102 -18.03 4.17 0.57
CA PHE A 102 -18.14 2.73 0.34
C PHE A 102 -18.48 1.96 1.62
N PHE A 103 -17.94 2.36 2.76
CA PHE A 103 -18.22 1.80 4.07
C PHE A 103 -18.34 2.94 5.07
N ASP A 104 -19.51 3.10 5.65
CA ASP A 104 -19.77 4.03 6.75
C ASP A 104 -19.70 3.21 8.05
N ALA A 105 -18.62 3.39 8.80
CA ALA A 105 -18.36 2.62 10.01
C ALA A 105 -19.35 2.94 11.13
N SER A 106 -19.90 4.16 11.12
CA SER A 106 -20.80 4.62 12.17
C SER A 106 -22.11 3.82 12.20
N ASP A 107 -22.57 3.34 11.04
CA ASP A 107 -23.75 2.47 10.91
C ASP A 107 -23.59 1.11 11.60
N LEU A 108 -22.34 0.67 11.82
CA LEU A 108 -22.00 -0.56 12.54
C LEU A 108 -21.55 -0.30 13.99
N GLY A 109 -21.60 0.95 14.44
CA GLY A 109 -21.18 1.36 15.78
C GLY A 109 -19.66 1.54 15.94
N LEU A 110 -18.94 1.71 14.83
CA LEU A 110 -17.49 1.91 14.78
C LEU A 110 -17.07 3.38 14.55
N GLY A 111 -18.00 4.33 14.64
CA GLY A 111 -17.72 5.75 14.31
C GLY A 111 -16.75 6.51 15.23
N ASN A 112 -16.20 5.86 16.27
CA ASN A 112 -15.11 6.41 17.11
C ASN A 112 -13.83 5.54 17.03
N SER A 113 -13.79 4.60 16.08
CA SER A 113 -12.62 3.78 15.82
C SER A 113 -11.78 4.40 14.70
N ASN A 114 -10.62 3.83 14.45
CA ASN A 114 -9.76 4.16 13.32
C ASN A 114 -9.43 2.85 12.61
N ILE A 115 -9.63 2.79 11.29
CA ILE A 115 -9.12 1.70 10.47
C ILE A 115 -7.69 2.09 10.07
N ASP A 116 -6.73 1.25 10.42
CA ASP A 116 -5.31 1.42 10.15
C ASP A 116 -4.71 0.34 9.27
N ALA A 117 -5.47 -0.68 8.86
CA ALA A 117 -5.09 -1.51 7.71
C ALA A 117 -6.34 -1.92 6.94
N LEU A 118 -6.24 -2.00 5.61
CA LEU A 118 -7.41 -2.18 4.75
C LEU A 118 -7.12 -3.07 3.53
N GLN A 119 -7.93 -4.12 3.38
CA GLN A 119 -8.06 -4.90 2.16
C GLN A 119 -9.53 -4.97 1.72
N VAL A 120 -9.82 -4.56 0.48
CA VAL A 120 -11.14 -4.74 -0.15
C VAL A 120 -11.09 -5.77 -1.28
N PHE A 121 -11.80 -6.87 -1.14
CA PHE A 121 -11.88 -7.92 -2.16
C PHE A 121 -12.88 -7.59 -3.27
N PRO A 122 -12.71 -8.16 -4.49
CA PRO A 122 -13.79 -8.20 -5.47
C PRO A 122 -15.07 -8.78 -4.86
N GLY A 123 -16.19 -8.07 -5.01
CA GLY A 123 -17.46 -8.41 -4.33
C GLY A 123 -17.72 -7.61 -3.05
N GLY A 124 -16.75 -6.84 -2.58
CA GLY A 124 -16.94 -5.81 -1.54
C GLY A 124 -16.71 -6.26 -0.10
N ILE A 125 -16.26 -7.51 0.12
CA ILE A 125 -15.79 -7.94 1.44
C ILE A 125 -14.59 -7.07 1.83
N ILE A 126 -14.60 -6.58 3.07
CA ILE A 126 -13.52 -5.77 3.63
C ILE A 126 -12.84 -6.57 4.73
N VAL A 127 -11.51 -6.59 4.73
CA VAL A 127 -10.71 -7.05 5.86
C VAL A 127 -9.92 -5.85 6.38
N PHE A 128 -9.95 -5.65 7.69
CA PHE A 128 -9.30 -4.50 8.31
C PHE A 128 -8.84 -4.78 9.74
N SER A 129 -7.84 -4.03 10.20
CA SER A 129 -7.49 -3.86 11.62
C SER A 129 -8.07 -2.54 12.14
N LEU A 130 -7.98 -2.34 13.45
CA LEU A 130 -8.39 -1.09 14.08
C LEU A 130 -7.39 -0.66 15.14
N THR A 131 -7.09 0.64 15.23
CA THR A 131 -6.05 1.14 16.14
C THR A 131 -6.33 0.90 17.62
N GLY A 132 -5.38 0.24 18.30
CA GLY A 132 -5.30 0.18 19.75
C GLY A 132 -5.80 -1.12 20.41
N PRO A 133 -5.50 -1.33 21.70
CA PRO A 133 -5.41 -2.69 22.24
C PRO A 133 -6.72 -3.31 22.77
N ASN A 134 -7.83 -2.57 22.83
CA ASN A 134 -9.10 -3.06 23.41
C ASN A 134 -10.32 -2.35 22.82
N LEU A 135 -10.48 -2.43 21.51
CA LEU A 135 -11.60 -1.81 20.82
C LEU A 135 -12.85 -2.67 20.89
N GLN A 136 -13.99 -2.01 21.11
CA GLN A 136 -15.28 -2.67 21.09
C GLN A 136 -15.84 -2.65 19.68
N VAL A 137 -16.11 -3.83 19.14
CA VAL A 137 -16.73 -4.02 17.82
C VAL A 137 -18.12 -4.59 18.04
N PRO A 138 -19.17 -3.74 18.04
CA PRO A 138 -20.52 -4.21 18.24
C PRO A 138 -20.88 -5.29 17.23
N THR A 139 -21.59 -6.32 17.67
CA THR A 139 -22.07 -7.44 16.83
C THR A 139 -20.98 -8.34 16.23
N LEU A 140 -19.71 -8.18 16.61
CA LEU A 140 -18.63 -9.08 16.19
C LEU A 140 -18.94 -10.55 16.52
N ILE A 141 -18.69 -11.41 15.55
CA ILE A 141 -18.91 -12.85 15.65
C ILE A 141 -17.56 -13.57 15.71
N GLY A 142 -17.39 -14.44 16.70
CA GLY A 142 -16.29 -15.42 16.74
C GLY A 142 -14.98 -14.95 17.37
N GLY A 143 -14.95 -13.78 18.00
CA GLY A 143 -13.75 -13.27 18.70
C GLY A 143 -13.41 -14.05 19.98
N PRO A 144 -12.11 -14.25 20.28
CA PRO A 144 -11.65 -14.97 21.49
C PRO A 144 -12.08 -14.28 22.78
N ALA A 145 -12.20 -12.95 22.74
CA ALA A 145 -12.63 -12.08 23.84
C ALA A 145 -14.05 -11.50 23.63
N GLY A 146 -14.91 -12.22 22.90
CA GLY A 146 -16.26 -11.74 22.58
C GLY A 146 -16.22 -10.66 21.50
N THR A 147 -16.57 -9.42 21.87
CA THR A 147 -16.61 -8.26 20.95
C THR A 147 -15.40 -7.34 21.07
N LEU A 148 -14.44 -7.69 21.92
CA LEU A 148 -13.18 -6.98 22.04
C LEU A 148 -12.21 -7.46 20.98
N VAL A 149 -11.54 -6.51 20.34
CA VAL A 149 -10.43 -6.72 19.42
C VAL A 149 -9.25 -5.85 19.85
N SER A 150 -8.05 -6.31 19.53
CA SER A 150 -6.81 -5.55 19.62
C SER A 150 -6.37 -5.12 18.22
N GLY A 151 -5.48 -4.14 18.15
CA GLY A 151 -4.99 -3.65 16.86
C GLY A 151 -4.17 -4.67 16.05
N SER A 152 -3.60 -5.67 16.72
CA SER A 152 -2.96 -6.79 16.03
C SER A 152 -3.94 -7.82 15.45
N ASP A 153 -5.26 -7.64 15.62
CA ASP A 153 -6.30 -8.53 15.10
C ASP A 153 -6.87 -8.04 13.77
N LEU A 154 -7.38 -8.97 12.95
CA LEU A 154 -8.12 -8.62 11.72
C LEU A 154 -9.58 -9.02 11.81
N ILE A 155 -10.44 -8.18 11.23
CA ILE A 155 -11.88 -8.35 11.15
C ILE A 155 -12.29 -8.43 9.68
N ALA A 156 -13.18 -9.35 9.34
CA ALA A 156 -13.83 -9.41 8.04
C ALA A 156 -15.25 -8.84 8.12
N PHE A 157 -15.55 -7.83 7.31
CA PHE A 157 -16.90 -7.35 7.06
C PHE A 157 -17.46 -7.96 5.77
N VAL A 158 -18.60 -8.64 5.91
CA VAL A 158 -19.37 -9.17 4.78
C VAL A 158 -20.58 -8.26 4.56
N PRO A 159 -20.58 -7.42 3.50
CA PRO A 159 -21.66 -6.47 3.27
C PRO A 159 -22.94 -7.17 2.80
N THR A 160 -24.09 -6.73 3.33
CA THR A 160 -25.38 -6.84 2.64
C THR A 160 -25.75 -5.52 1.95
N GLN A 161 -25.15 -4.42 2.39
CA GLN A 161 -25.25 -3.09 1.80
C GLN A 161 -23.97 -2.30 2.05
N THR A 162 -23.45 -1.65 1.01
CA THR A 162 -22.32 -0.71 1.07
C THR A 162 -22.82 0.73 0.88
N GLY A 163 -21.95 1.71 1.16
CA GLY A 163 -22.22 3.14 0.99
C GLY A 163 -22.68 3.81 2.30
N PRO A 164 -23.34 4.98 2.23
CA PRO A 164 -23.67 5.78 3.43
C PRO A 164 -24.82 5.21 4.28
N ASN A 165 -25.26 3.99 4.00
CA ASN A 165 -26.19 3.22 4.82
C ASN A 165 -25.66 1.79 4.85
N THR A 166 -24.50 1.61 5.48
CA THR A 166 -23.75 0.36 5.49
C THR A 166 -24.44 -0.67 6.38
N ALA A 167 -24.58 -1.90 5.88
CA ALA A 167 -25.14 -3.00 6.63
C ALA A 167 -24.45 -4.32 6.24
N GLY A 168 -24.31 -5.22 7.20
CA GLY A 168 -23.65 -6.51 6.96
C GLY A 168 -23.34 -7.23 8.27
N SER A 169 -22.32 -8.09 8.24
CA SER A 169 -21.89 -8.85 9.41
C SER A 169 -20.37 -8.77 9.58
N LEU A 170 -19.93 -8.64 10.82
CA LEU A 170 -18.54 -8.55 11.23
C LEU A 170 -18.10 -9.90 11.84
N TYR A 171 -17.02 -10.46 11.31
CA TYR A 171 -16.44 -11.72 11.75
C TYR A 171 -15.00 -11.50 12.17
N PHE A 172 -14.62 -12.04 13.33
CA PHE A 172 -13.22 -12.07 13.74
C PHE A 172 -12.45 -13.03 12.83
N LEU A 173 -11.38 -12.55 12.21
CA LEU A 173 -10.67 -13.26 11.14
C LEU A 173 -9.28 -13.73 11.57
N PHE A 174 -8.54 -12.96 12.36
CA PHE A 174 -7.15 -13.23 12.69
C PHE A 174 -6.86 -12.75 14.11
N ASP A 175 -6.22 -13.59 14.91
CA ASP A 175 -5.76 -13.27 16.27
C ASP A 175 -4.25 -12.98 16.22
N GLY A 176 -3.87 -11.71 16.42
CA GLY A 176 -2.48 -11.29 16.41
C GLY A 176 -1.67 -11.88 17.57
N SER A 177 -2.31 -12.06 18.72
CA SER A 177 -1.66 -12.55 19.93
C SER A 177 -1.25 -14.02 19.80
N ASP A 178 -1.99 -14.82 19.04
CA ASP A 178 -1.65 -16.21 18.70
C ASP A 178 -0.39 -16.32 17.81
N VAL A 179 0.02 -15.21 17.16
CA VAL A 179 1.18 -15.14 16.28
C VAL A 179 2.31 -14.27 16.85
N SER A 180 2.26 -13.99 18.16
CA SER A 180 3.24 -13.21 18.92
C SER A 180 3.17 -11.68 18.75
N LEU A 181 2.12 -11.13 18.14
CA LEU A 181 1.87 -9.69 18.12
C LEU A 181 1.05 -9.30 19.36
N SER A 182 1.70 -8.80 20.40
CA SER A 182 1.13 -8.69 21.75
C SER A 182 1.35 -7.35 22.45
N THR A 183 2.13 -6.45 21.85
CA THR A 183 2.42 -5.12 22.37
C THR A 183 1.69 -4.03 21.57
N ALA A 184 1.69 -2.80 22.09
CA ALA A 184 1.03 -1.68 21.41
C ALA A 184 1.73 -1.27 20.10
N ASP A 185 3.05 -1.50 20.01
CA ASP A 185 3.84 -1.21 18.82
C ASP A 185 3.68 -2.31 17.74
N GLU A 186 3.04 -3.43 18.09
CA GLU A 186 2.77 -4.57 17.19
C GLU A 186 1.35 -4.51 16.60
N ASP A 187 0.70 -3.34 16.66
CA ASP A 187 -0.55 -3.04 15.95
C ASP A 187 -0.36 -3.23 14.44
N ILE A 188 -1.27 -3.91 13.76
CA ILE A 188 -1.19 -4.11 12.31
C ILE A 188 -1.73 -2.85 11.64
N ASP A 189 -0.88 -2.19 10.87
CA ASP A 189 -1.18 -0.92 10.21
C ASP A 189 -0.94 -0.97 8.68
N ALA A 190 -0.66 -2.15 8.13
CA ALA A 190 -0.68 -2.35 6.69
C ALA A 190 -1.09 -3.77 6.36
N LEU A 191 -2.00 -3.93 5.41
CA LEU A 191 -2.57 -5.23 5.03
C LEU A 191 -2.73 -5.35 3.53
N TYR A 192 -2.22 -6.45 2.98
CA TYR A 192 -2.67 -6.97 1.69
C TYR A 192 -2.89 -8.48 1.80
N MET A 193 -4.12 -8.93 1.54
CA MET A 193 -4.52 -10.33 1.71
C MET A 193 -4.92 -10.97 0.37
N LEU A 194 -4.39 -12.17 0.12
CA LEU A 194 -4.74 -13.01 -1.03
C LEU A 194 -5.99 -13.86 -0.73
N GLU A 195 -6.61 -14.38 -1.79
CA GLU A 195 -7.81 -15.24 -1.68
C GLU A 195 -7.55 -16.55 -0.92
N ASP A 196 -6.31 -17.04 -0.88
CA ASP A 196 -5.92 -18.23 -0.11
C ASP A 196 -5.66 -17.95 1.37
N GLY A 197 -5.76 -16.68 1.78
CA GLY A 197 -5.55 -16.22 3.15
C GLY A 197 -4.12 -15.81 3.46
N THR A 198 -3.17 -15.97 2.54
CA THR A 198 -1.81 -15.42 2.71
C THR A 198 -1.88 -13.89 2.82
N MET A 199 -1.14 -13.33 3.78
CA MET A 199 -1.16 -11.89 4.07
C MET A 199 0.25 -11.32 3.96
N LEU A 200 0.39 -10.15 3.34
CA LEU A 200 1.52 -9.26 3.53
C LEU A 200 1.11 -8.20 4.57
N LEU A 201 1.94 -7.99 5.58
CA LEU A 201 1.62 -7.19 6.76
C LEU A 201 2.79 -6.26 7.12
N SER A 202 2.47 -5.16 7.80
CA SER A 202 3.40 -4.35 8.59
C SER A 202 2.85 -4.15 10.02
N THR A 203 3.65 -3.49 10.86
CA THR A 203 3.24 -3.09 12.21
C THR A 203 3.60 -1.63 12.47
N SER A 204 2.77 -0.93 13.26
CA SER A 204 2.93 0.50 13.58
C SER A 204 4.25 0.88 14.24
N GLY A 205 4.94 -0.09 14.82
CA GLY A 205 6.25 0.05 15.42
C GLY A 205 7.06 -1.23 15.32
N PRO A 206 8.14 -1.34 16.11
CA PRO A 206 8.99 -2.52 16.13
C PRO A 206 8.24 -3.76 16.62
N ALA A 207 8.46 -4.88 15.94
CA ALA A 207 7.87 -6.18 16.26
C ALA A 207 8.91 -7.30 16.31
N SER A 208 8.58 -8.43 16.95
CA SER A 208 9.43 -9.62 16.92
C SER A 208 8.63 -10.90 16.71
N LEU A 209 8.77 -11.51 15.53
CA LEU A 209 8.02 -12.72 15.18
C LEU A 209 8.94 -13.96 15.05
N PRO A 210 8.48 -15.13 15.53
CA PRO A 210 9.14 -16.40 15.24
C PRO A 210 9.30 -16.63 13.73
N GLY A 211 10.53 -16.93 13.30
CA GLY A 211 10.85 -17.20 11.88
C GLY A 211 11.18 -15.96 11.05
N VAL A 212 10.88 -14.76 11.56
CA VAL A 212 11.21 -13.47 10.94
C VAL A 212 12.40 -12.82 11.65
N GLY A 213 12.34 -12.74 12.98
CA GLY A 213 13.27 -11.95 13.79
C GLY A 213 12.68 -10.60 14.17
N ASN A 214 13.54 -9.60 14.35
CA ASN A 214 13.11 -8.23 14.63
C ASN A 214 12.70 -7.54 13.33
N LEU A 215 11.62 -6.77 13.42
CA LEU A 215 11.13 -5.88 12.37
C LEU A 215 11.14 -4.44 12.92
N GLU A 216 11.41 -3.49 12.04
CA GLU A 216 11.10 -2.09 12.25
C GLU A 216 9.76 -1.73 11.58
N ALA A 217 9.20 -0.56 11.89
CA ALA A 217 7.90 -0.12 11.37
C ALA A 217 7.87 -0.03 9.82
N ALA A 218 9.01 0.27 9.19
CA ALA A 218 9.12 0.33 7.73
C ALA A 218 9.30 -1.04 7.04
N ASP A 219 9.29 -2.15 7.79
CA ASP A 219 9.49 -3.49 7.25
C ASP A 219 8.16 -4.20 6.97
N LEU A 220 8.19 -5.19 6.06
CA LEU A 220 7.04 -6.04 5.77
C LEU A 220 7.37 -7.51 6.00
N PHE A 221 6.35 -8.28 6.41
CA PHE A 221 6.42 -9.73 6.51
C PHE A 221 5.22 -10.40 5.85
N VAL A 222 5.43 -11.61 5.32
CA VAL A 222 4.34 -12.45 4.80
C VAL A 222 3.95 -13.46 5.86
N TYR A 223 2.66 -13.53 6.17
CA TYR A 223 2.07 -14.55 7.02
C TYR A 223 1.33 -15.62 6.20
N PHE A 224 1.67 -16.88 6.45
CA PHE A 224 1.03 -18.04 5.83
C PHE A 224 0.16 -18.76 6.87
N PRO A 225 -1.18 -18.59 6.83
CA PRO A 225 -2.06 -19.23 7.80
C PRO A 225 -2.21 -20.72 7.52
N PHE A 226 -2.21 -21.52 8.59
CA PHE A 226 -2.78 -22.85 8.64
C PHE A 226 -4.23 -22.81 9.13
N THR A 227 -4.52 -21.94 10.10
CA THR A 227 -5.86 -21.66 10.61
C THR A 227 -6.04 -20.16 10.84
N LEU A 228 -7.28 -19.70 10.62
CA LEU A 228 -7.74 -18.34 10.89
C LEU A 228 -8.84 -18.37 11.97
N GLY A 229 -9.19 -17.20 12.50
CA GLY A 229 -10.16 -16.99 13.58
C GLY A 229 -9.49 -16.91 14.96
N ALA A 230 -10.26 -17.11 16.03
CA ALA A 230 -9.81 -17.06 17.43
C ALA A 230 -8.75 -18.11 17.86
N SER A 231 -8.27 -18.93 16.92
CA SER A 231 -7.18 -19.89 17.15
C SER A 231 -6.31 -19.86 15.90
N THR A 232 -5.68 -18.71 15.68
CA THR A 232 -4.88 -18.44 14.50
C THR A 232 -3.56 -19.23 14.60
N SER A 233 -3.15 -19.86 13.51
CA SER A 233 -1.87 -20.58 13.48
C SER A 233 -1.30 -20.57 12.08
N GLY A 234 0.02 -20.67 11.97
CA GLY A 234 0.73 -20.44 10.71
C GLY A 234 2.20 -20.14 10.96
N TYR A 235 2.85 -19.53 9.98
CA TYR A 235 4.21 -19.06 10.10
C TYR A 235 4.42 -17.79 9.29
N ALA A 236 5.39 -16.97 9.71
CA ALA A 236 5.75 -15.74 9.05
C ALA A 236 7.14 -15.84 8.38
N VAL A 237 7.35 -15.06 7.33
CA VAL A 237 8.62 -14.92 6.62
C VAL A 237 8.88 -13.44 6.36
N PHE A 238 10.12 -12.99 6.59
CA PHE A 238 10.55 -11.62 6.27
C PHE A 238 10.38 -11.33 4.78
N ALA A 239 9.75 -10.21 4.44
CA ALA A 239 9.38 -9.90 3.06
C ALA A 239 10.10 -8.66 2.51
N PHE A 240 10.31 -7.63 3.31
CA PHE A 240 10.84 -6.35 2.84
C PHE A 240 11.56 -5.62 3.98
N ASP A 241 12.76 -5.13 3.69
CA ASP A 241 13.54 -4.28 4.58
C ASP A 241 13.42 -2.83 4.08
N GLY A 242 12.73 -1.99 4.85
CA GLY A 242 12.51 -0.59 4.47
C GLY A 242 13.79 0.23 4.50
N SER A 243 14.69 -0.09 5.43
CA SER A 243 15.94 0.65 5.63
C SER A 243 16.89 0.50 4.45
N ASP A 244 16.88 -0.66 3.79
CA ASP A 244 17.66 -0.96 2.59
C ASP A 244 17.30 -0.06 1.39
N VAL A 245 16.08 0.50 1.37
CA VAL A 245 15.61 1.45 0.34
C VAL A 245 15.48 2.88 0.86
N GLY A 246 15.96 3.13 2.08
CA GLY A 246 16.11 4.45 2.67
C GLY A 246 14.97 4.92 3.58
N LEU A 247 14.00 4.07 3.91
CA LEU A 247 12.99 4.34 4.93
C LEU A 247 13.66 4.18 6.30
N THR A 248 14.13 5.29 6.89
CA THR A 248 15.00 5.24 8.07
C THR A 248 14.53 6.12 9.22
N THR A 249 13.38 6.77 9.08
CA THR A 249 12.78 7.61 10.10
C THR A 249 11.42 7.05 10.57
N PRO A 250 10.97 7.36 11.81
CA PRO A 250 9.66 6.92 12.30
C PRO A 250 8.48 7.40 11.45
N ASP A 251 8.63 8.54 10.80
CA ASP A 251 7.63 9.15 9.90
C ASP A 251 7.60 8.45 8.52
N GLU A 252 8.49 7.50 8.26
CA GLU A 252 8.53 6.69 7.03
C GLU A 252 8.02 5.26 7.29
N ASN A 253 7.24 5.09 8.35
CA ASN A 253 6.47 3.87 8.64
C ASN A 253 5.52 3.56 7.47
N ILE A 254 5.39 2.28 7.07
CA ILE A 254 4.49 1.88 5.98
C ILE A 254 3.11 1.57 6.56
N ASP A 255 2.13 2.44 6.29
CA ASP A 255 0.78 2.39 6.89
C ASP A 255 -0.37 2.15 5.88
N ALA A 256 -0.01 1.82 4.64
CA ALA A 256 -0.93 1.26 3.67
C ALA A 256 -0.15 0.47 2.64
N ILE A 257 -0.66 -0.69 2.20
CA ILE A 257 -0.03 -1.47 1.15
C ILE A 257 -1.04 -2.03 0.15
N HIS A 258 -0.63 -2.11 -1.10
CA HIS A 258 -1.32 -2.91 -2.11
C HIS A 258 -0.30 -3.57 -3.04
N PHE A 259 -0.35 -4.89 -3.13
CA PHE A 259 0.53 -5.65 -4.02
C PHE A 259 -0.16 -5.92 -5.34
N ASN A 260 0.47 -5.57 -6.47
CA ASN A 260 -0.13 -5.80 -7.78
C ASN A 260 0.42 -7.07 -8.47
N SER A 261 -0.24 -7.49 -9.56
CA SER A 261 0.15 -8.66 -10.36
C SER A 261 1.50 -8.54 -11.08
N GLU A 262 2.17 -7.38 -11.00
CA GLU A 262 3.50 -7.12 -11.55
C GLU A 262 4.60 -7.18 -10.47
N PHE A 263 4.29 -7.70 -9.28
CA PHE A 263 5.19 -7.75 -8.12
C PHE A 263 5.67 -6.39 -7.62
N LYS A 264 4.84 -5.35 -7.77
CA LYS A 264 5.11 -4.03 -7.21
C LYS A 264 4.25 -3.80 -5.97
N THR A 265 4.87 -3.25 -4.94
CA THR A 265 4.18 -2.81 -3.72
C THR A 265 3.86 -1.33 -3.89
N LYS A 266 2.58 -0.99 -3.88
CA LYS A 266 2.14 0.38 -3.61
C LYS A 266 2.07 0.59 -2.11
N PHE A 267 2.47 1.75 -1.63
CA PHE A 267 2.39 2.08 -0.21
C PHE A 267 2.24 3.57 0.05
N SER A 268 1.74 3.94 1.23
CA SER A 268 1.88 5.28 1.83
C SER A 268 2.81 5.20 3.03
N THR A 269 3.15 6.36 3.58
CA THR A 269 3.87 6.46 4.84
C THR A 269 3.19 7.41 5.82
N SER A 270 3.34 7.15 7.12
CA SER A 270 2.68 7.93 8.18
C SER A 270 3.00 9.43 8.17
N GLY A 271 4.19 9.76 7.68
CA GLY A 271 4.65 11.11 7.41
C GLY A 271 5.11 11.30 5.96
N ALA A 272 5.66 12.48 5.68
CA ALA A 272 6.13 12.82 4.34
C ALA A 272 7.36 11.97 3.97
N LEU A 273 7.32 11.36 2.79
CA LEU A 273 8.42 10.51 2.30
C LEU A 273 9.57 11.36 1.73
N SER A 274 10.80 11.00 2.11
CA SER A 274 12.01 11.49 1.44
C SER A 274 13.07 10.38 1.30
N ALA A 275 12.65 9.21 0.79
CA ALA A 275 13.48 8.03 0.62
C ALA A 275 13.52 7.52 -0.83
N GLY A 276 14.54 6.71 -1.18
CA GLY A 276 14.61 6.01 -2.47
C GLY A 276 14.61 6.91 -3.71
N GLY A 277 14.88 8.20 -3.56
CA GLY A 277 14.80 9.21 -4.63
C GLY A 277 13.39 9.75 -4.90
N ALA A 278 12.40 9.30 -4.16
CA ALA A 278 11.04 9.84 -4.17
C ALA A 278 10.88 10.93 -3.10
N MET A 279 9.93 11.83 -3.35
CA MET A 279 9.44 12.81 -2.38
C MET A 279 7.93 12.91 -2.55
N GLY A 280 7.21 13.04 -1.44
CA GLY A 280 5.76 13.26 -1.41
C GLY A 280 5.27 13.51 0.01
N ALA A 281 4.04 13.96 0.15
CA ALA A 281 3.40 14.12 1.44
C ALA A 281 2.81 12.77 1.93
N ASN A 282 2.29 12.73 3.15
CA ASN A 282 1.84 11.47 3.78
C ASN A 282 0.56 10.90 3.17
N GLU A 283 -0.24 11.72 2.50
CA GLU A 283 -1.38 11.24 1.71
C GLU A 283 -0.97 10.58 0.39
N ASP A 284 0.28 10.75 -0.06
CA ASP A 284 0.68 10.30 -1.38
C ASP A 284 0.91 8.79 -1.44
N ILE A 285 0.62 8.20 -2.59
CA ILE A 285 0.86 6.79 -2.85
C ILE A 285 2.11 6.65 -3.67
N PHE A 286 3.05 5.87 -3.16
CA PHE A 286 4.29 5.49 -3.80
C PHE A 286 4.20 4.08 -4.37
N ILE A 287 5.10 3.76 -5.30
CA ILE A 287 5.26 2.41 -5.81
C ILE A 287 6.73 2.00 -5.74
N TYR A 288 6.96 0.90 -5.04
CA TYR A 288 8.24 0.21 -5.00
C TYR A 288 8.33 -0.83 -6.12
N SER A 289 9.51 -0.92 -6.73
CA SER A 289 9.86 -1.97 -7.68
C SER A 289 11.31 -2.39 -7.45
N GLY A 290 11.53 -3.69 -7.26
CA GLY A 290 12.86 -4.22 -7.00
C GLY A 290 12.89 -5.64 -6.46
N ALA A 291 13.98 -5.99 -5.80
CA ALA A 291 14.18 -7.24 -5.10
C ALA A 291 13.72 -7.15 -3.64
N TYR A 292 12.92 -8.12 -3.22
CA TYR A 292 12.39 -8.28 -1.86
C TYR A 292 13.29 -9.17 -0.98
N GLY A 293 13.02 -9.21 0.32
CA GLY A 293 13.73 -10.00 1.33
C GLY A 293 14.72 -9.19 2.15
N THR A 294 15.63 -9.84 2.88
CA THR A 294 16.59 -9.19 3.80
C THR A 294 17.74 -8.44 3.11
N GLY A 295 17.66 -8.27 1.80
CA GLY A 295 18.63 -7.52 0.99
C GLY A 295 17.84 -6.74 -0.04
N THR A 296 16.83 -6.02 0.45
CA THR A 296 15.86 -5.33 -0.38
C THR A 296 16.63 -4.31 -1.23
N SER A 297 16.30 -4.20 -2.51
CA SER A 297 16.94 -3.19 -3.36
C SER A 297 16.05 -2.81 -4.51
N GLY A 298 16.03 -1.54 -4.88
CA GLY A 298 15.13 -1.09 -5.93
C GLY A 298 14.94 0.40 -5.93
N THR A 299 13.82 0.82 -6.49
CA THR A 299 13.46 2.23 -6.61
C THR A 299 12.06 2.45 -6.08
N ILE A 300 11.88 3.55 -5.36
CA ILE A 300 10.58 4.09 -4.98
C ILE A 300 10.30 5.27 -5.91
N VAL A 301 9.09 5.35 -6.44
CA VAL A 301 8.62 6.51 -7.22
C VAL A 301 7.22 6.90 -6.76
N LEU A 302 6.91 8.19 -6.81
CA LEU A 302 5.55 8.69 -6.63
C LEU A 302 4.64 8.09 -7.71
N ASP A 303 3.55 7.43 -7.28
CA ASP A 303 2.56 6.83 -8.17
C ASP A 303 1.31 7.70 -8.29
N LEU A 304 0.82 8.23 -7.17
CA LEU A 304 -0.35 9.11 -7.12
C LEU A 304 -0.18 10.17 -6.03
N ASP A 305 -0.25 11.43 -6.46
CA ASP A 305 -0.40 12.59 -5.58
C ASP A 305 -1.90 12.77 -5.27
N LEU A 306 -2.32 12.49 -4.02
CA LEU A 306 -3.74 12.54 -3.66
C LEU A 306 -4.28 13.97 -3.56
N SER A 307 -3.40 14.96 -3.40
CA SER A 307 -3.80 16.37 -3.46
C SER A 307 -4.35 16.76 -4.84
N GLN A 308 -3.89 16.11 -5.90
CA GLN A 308 -4.41 16.31 -7.26
C GLN A 308 -5.84 15.78 -7.46
N VAL A 309 -6.31 14.89 -6.59
CA VAL A 309 -7.69 14.39 -6.57
C VAL A 309 -8.49 14.96 -5.39
N GLY A 310 -7.98 16.03 -4.78
CA GLY A 310 -8.68 16.88 -3.83
C GLY A 310 -8.61 16.44 -2.37
N ILE A 311 -7.75 15.48 -2.03
CA ILE A 311 -7.46 15.14 -0.63
C ILE A 311 -6.51 16.20 -0.05
N PRO A 312 -6.76 16.74 1.16
CA PRO A 312 -5.85 17.71 1.78
C PRO A 312 -4.48 17.10 2.05
N SER A 313 -3.41 17.87 1.86
CA SER A 313 -2.03 17.43 2.15
C SER A 313 -1.67 17.33 3.63
N SER A 314 -2.68 17.37 4.47
CA SER A 314 -2.59 17.13 5.91
C SER A 314 -3.31 15.86 6.31
N ALA A 315 -3.99 15.18 5.37
CA ALA A 315 -4.58 13.87 5.58
C ALA A 315 -3.46 12.84 5.58
N ASN A 316 -3.64 11.75 6.32
CA ASN A 316 -2.77 10.59 6.23
C ASN A 316 -3.58 9.40 5.69
N VAL A 317 -3.05 8.68 4.69
CA VAL A 317 -3.70 7.45 4.21
C VAL A 317 -3.33 6.32 5.16
N ASN A 318 -4.34 5.71 5.78
CA ASN A 318 -4.15 4.71 6.84
C ASN A 318 -4.54 3.30 6.38
N GLY A 319 -4.57 3.09 5.06
CA GLY A 319 -5.06 1.88 4.44
C GLY A 319 -5.55 2.10 3.01
N MET A 320 -5.21 1.17 2.13
CA MET A 320 -5.46 1.30 0.70
C MET A 320 -5.77 -0.05 0.05
N THR A 321 -6.69 -0.05 -0.91
CA THR A 321 -6.82 -1.16 -1.87
C THR A 321 -7.14 -0.67 -3.26
N ARG A 322 -6.53 -1.27 -4.28
CA ARG A 322 -6.96 -1.08 -5.68
C ARG A 322 -7.69 -2.31 -6.20
N VAL A 323 -8.87 -2.11 -6.77
CA VAL A 323 -9.66 -3.17 -7.44
C VAL A 323 -9.96 -2.71 -8.87
N ASN A 324 -9.69 -3.55 -9.87
CA ASN A 324 -9.91 -3.25 -11.29
C ASN A 324 -11.20 -3.86 -11.83
#